data_AF-A0A9N8HZX5-F1
#
_entry.id   AF-A0A9N8HZX5-F1
#
_cell.length_a   1.000
_cell.length_b   1.000
_cell.length_c   1.000
_cell.angle_alpha   90.00
_cell.angle_beta   90.00
_cell.angle_gamma   90.00
#
_symmetry.space_group_name_H-M   'P 1'
#
loop_
_entity.id
_entity.type
_entity.pdbx_description
1 polymer ?
#
loop_
_entity_poly.entity_id
_entity_poly.type
_entity_poly.pdbx_seq_one_letter_code
_entity_poly.pdbx_strand_id
1 'polypeptide(L)'
;MAAAAMPETQEARLKEQFRAAFNRRVFGIGQDVDALEDSAEQASSKKKSNELTQKEWNDIIEIWNNWDNDDDDEQRLYRKNNKKGYDIIKKYIVHRVKSASGEDLFQITVKEPSKKAGGTLMVPSVEIFDIIYHAHSEKGHMKSTPTYKLICVTYNNITENQVKQFCLLCPVCSRANPRIKKQLGALKPIRSYRFLDRCQVDLIDFRKRRMPNVYGVTMRWVL
;
A
#
# COMPACT_ATOMS: atom_id res chain seq x y z
N MET A 1 -1.14 -39.00 -12.98
CA MET A 1 -0.18 -37.99 -13.50
C MET A 1 -0.26 -36.77 -12.60
N ALA A 2 0.70 -36.61 -11.70
CA ALA A 2 0.77 -35.46 -10.80
C ALA A 2 1.29 -34.25 -11.59
N ALA A 3 0.52 -33.16 -11.61
CA ALA A 3 0.94 -31.90 -12.21
C ALA A 3 2.13 -31.33 -11.41
N ALA A 4 3.32 -31.31 -12.02
CA ALA A 4 4.48 -30.67 -11.46
C ALA A 4 4.24 -29.15 -11.43
N ALA A 5 4.21 -28.56 -10.24
CA ALA A 5 4.16 -27.12 -10.05
C ALA A 5 5.38 -26.47 -10.73
N MET A 6 5.13 -25.55 -11.67
CA MET A 6 6.20 -24.79 -12.32
C MET A 6 6.99 -24.00 -11.28
N PRO A 7 8.32 -23.82 -11.45
CA PRO A 7 9.12 -23.05 -10.52
C PRO A 7 8.60 -21.61 -10.47
N GLU A 8 8.11 -21.19 -9.30
CA GLU A 8 7.74 -19.79 -9.06
C GLU A 8 8.91 -18.89 -9.44
N THR A 9 8.65 -17.93 -10.33
CA THR A 9 9.66 -16.96 -10.73
C THR A 9 10.12 -16.17 -9.50
N GLN A 10 11.40 -15.80 -9.44
CA GLN A 10 11.95 -15.03 -8.32
C GLN A 10 11.15 -13.74 -8.05
N GLU A 11 10.60 -13.14 -9.10
CA GLU A 11 9.73 -11.97 -9.02
C GLU A 11 8.40 -12.25 -8.32
N ALA A 12 7.74 -13.38 -8.60
CA ALA A 12 6.51 -13.79 -7.92
C ALA A 12 6.75 -13.99 -6.42
N ARG A 13 7.86 -14.64 -6.06
CA ARG A 13 8.26 -14.81 -4.65
C ARG A 13 8.50 -13.47 -3.95
N LEU A 14 9.17 -12.52 -4.61
CA LEU A 14 9.39 -11.18 -4.05
C LEU A 14 8.08 -10.40 -3.90
N LYS A 15 7.15 -10.54 -4.86
CA LYS A 15 5.81 -9.94 -4.78
C LYS A 15 5.04 -10.49 -3.59
N GLU A 16 5.09 -11.80 -3.35
CA GLU A 16 4.39 -12.43 -2.23
C GLU A 16 4.98 -12.06 -0.87
N GLN A 17 6.31 -12.00 -0.75
CA GLN A 17 6.97 -11.46 0.45
C GLN A 17 6.56 -10.01 0.72
N PHE A 18 6.46 -9.20 -0.33
CA PHE A 18 6.00 -7.82 -0.23
C PHE A 18 4.52 -7.75 0.19
N ARG A 19 3.67 -8.61 -0.36
CA ARG A 19 2.26 -8.76 0.03
C ARG A 19 2.13 -9.09 1.51
N ALA A 20 2.88 -10.09 1.99
CA ALA A 20 2.87 -10.50 3.39
C ALA A 20 3.32 -9.36 4.32
N ALA A 21 4.40 -8.65 3.98
CA ALA A 21 4.90 -7.51 4.77
C ALA A 21 3.88 -6.36 4.82
N PHE A 22 3.23 -6.06 3.70
CA PHE A 22 2.17 -5.05 3.61
C PHE A 22 0.96 -5.44 4.47
N ASN A 23 0.47 -6.68 4.32
CA ASN A 23 -0.70 -7.16 5.05
C ASN A 23 -0.47 -7.18 6.56
N ARG A 24 0.72 -7.58 7.01
CA ARG A 24 1.10 -7.51 8.43
C ARG A 24 1.07 -6.08 8.96
N ARG A 25 1.63 -5.12 8.20
CA ARG A 25 1.75 -3.73 8.64
C ARG A 25 0.44 -2.96 8.62
N VAL A 26 -0.43 -3.25 7.65
CA VAL A 26 -1.67 -2.50 7.42
C VAL A 26 -2.87 -3.14 8.10
N PHE A 27 -3.00 -4.46 8.02
CA PHE A 27 -4.17 -5.20 8.52
C PHE A 27 -3.87 -5.99 9.80
N GLY A 28 -2.62 -6.01 10.29
CA GLY A 28 -2.24 -6.78 11.48
C GLY A 28 -2.30 -8.30 11.29
N ILE A 29 -2.37 -8.78 10.04
CA ILE A 29 -2.49 -10.21 9.74
C ILE A 29 -1.12 -10.89 9.95
N GLY A 30 -1.04 -11.87 10.86
CA GLY A 30 0.16 -12.66 11.10
C GLY A 30 1.18 -12.05 12.07
N GLN A 31 0.71 -11.40 13.14
CA GLN A 31 1.53 -11.13 14.33
C GLN A 31 1.54 -12.37 15.24
N ASP A 32 2.69 -13.01 15.38
CA ASP A 32 3.03 -13.68 16.64
C ASP A 32 3.35 -12.57 17.64
N VAL A 33 2.74 -12.65 18.82
CA VAL A 33 2.60 -11.55 19.78
C VAL A 33 3.91 -11.24 20.55
N ASP A 34 4.98 -12.01 20.32
CA ASP A 34 6.14 -12.07 21.23
C ASP A 34 7.42 -11.38 20.75
N ALA A 35 7.42 -10.71 19.60
CA ALA A 35 8.64 -10.09 19.09
C ALA A 35 8.40 -8.70 18.49
N LEU A 36 8.21 -7.67 19.34
CA LEU A 36 8.45 -6.25 19.02
C LEU A 36 8.27 -5.35 20.26
N GLU A 37 9.12 -5.55 21.27
CA GLU A 37 9.59 -4.41 22.07
C GLU A 37 10.66 -3.66 21.26
N ASP A 38 10.77 -2.35 21.42
CA ASP A 38 11.68 -1.41 20.72
C ASP A 38 11.25 -0.84 19.35
N SER A 39 9.97 -0.51 19.16
CA SER A 39 9.50 0.57 18.26
C SER A 39 8.03 0.94 18.54
N ALA A 40 7.71 1.28 19.79
CA ALA A 40 6.36 1.55 20.29
C ALA A 40 5.73 2.89 19.84
N GLU A 41 5.94 3.32 18.59
CA GLU A 41 5.15 4.37 17.98
C GLU A 41 4.62 3.89 16.61
N GLN A 42 3.29 3.76 16.50
CA GLN A 42 2.50 3.57 15.27
C GLN A 42 1.96 2.17 14.93
N ALA A 43 1.57 1.35 15.91
CA ALA A 43 0.74 0.16 15.65
C ALA A 43 -0.46 0.07 16.60
N SER A 44 -1.39 1.02 16.50
CA SER A 44 -2.76 0.85 16.97
C SER A 44 -3.67 0.88 15.74
N SER A 45 -3.78 -0.22 15.00
CA SER A 45 -4.73 -0.33 13.89
C SER A 45 -6.14 -0.57 14.42
N LYS A 46 -6.80 0.48 14.90
CA LYS A 46 -8.27 0.48 14.96
C LYS A 46 -8.75 0.30 13.52
N LYS A 47 -9.55 -0.74 13.26
CA LYS A 47 -10.16 -0.98 11.94
C LYS A 47 -10.75 0.32 11.43
N LYS A 48 -10.31 0.78 10.26
CA LYS A 48 -10.88 2.01 9.70
C LYS A 48 -12.28 1.70 9.21
N SER A 49 -13.19 2.66 9.35
CA SER A 49 -14.63 2.50 9.07
C SER A 49 -14.96 1.99 7.66
N ASN A 50 -14.02 2.11 6.72
CA ASN A 50 -14.22 1.79 5.31
C ASN A 50 -13.50 0.50 4.86
N GLU A 51 -12.75 -0.17 5.74
CA GLU A 51 -12.04 -1.41 5.40
C GLU A 51 -13.01 -2.60 5.42
N LEU A 52 -13.10 -3.29 4.27
CA LEU A 52 -14.01 -4.42 4.08
C LEU A 52 -13.22 -5.73 4.04
N THR A 53 -13.48 -6.61 5.00
CA THR A 53 -12.86 -7.94 5.04
C THR A 53 -13.52 -8.87 4.01
N GLN A 54 -12.85 -9.99 3.67
CA GLN A 54 -13.43 -10.98 2.75
C GLN A 54 -14.75 -11.55 3.28
N LYS A 55 -14.87 -11.72 4.60
CA LYS A 55 -16.10 -12.20 5.22
C LYS A 55 -17.24 -11.19 5.04
N GLU A 56 -17.00 -9.93 5.38
CA GLU A 56 -18.00 -8.87 5.21
C GLU A 56 -18.37 -8.65 3.74
N TRP A 57 -17.43 -8.83 2.82
CA TRP A 57 -17.70 -8.81 1.37
C TRP A 57 -18.71 -9.89 0.97
N ASN A 58 -18.47 -11.13 1.40
CA ASN A 58 -19.36 -12.26 1.13
C ASN A 58 -20.72 -12.07 1.81
N ASP A 59 -20.74 -11.58 3.06
CA ASP A 59 -21.98 -11.31 3.80
C ASP A 59 -22.85 -10.27 3.06
N ILE A 60 -22.24 -9.22 2.48
CA ILE A 60 -22.97 -8.22 1.70
C ILE A 60 -23.60 -8.85 0.46
N ILE A 61 -22.87 -9.72 -0.25
CA ILE A 61 -23.37 -10.41 -1.44
C ILE A 61 -24.51 -11.37 -1.08
N GLU A 62 -24.36 -12.14 0.00
CA GLU A 62 -25.40 -13.07 0.46
C GLU A 62 -26.68 -12.33 0.84
N ILE A 63 -26.55 -11.26 1.64
CA ILE A 63 -27.68 -10.44 2.04
C ILE A 63 -28.35 -9.82 0.82
N TRP A 64 -27.58 -9.30 -0.14
CA TRP A 64 -28.15 -8.68 -1.34
C TRP A 64 -28.90 -9.67 -2.22
N ASN A 65 -28.38 -10.89 -2.40
CA ASN A 65 -29.04 -11.93 -3.21
C ASN A 65 -30.36 -12.41 -2.62
N ASN A 66 -30.49 -12.45 -1.29
CA ASN A 66 -31.66 -12.98 -0.58
C ASN A 66 -32.57 -11.89 0.00
N TRP A 67 -32.29 -10.61 -0.27
CA TRP A 67 -33.05 -9.51 0.34
C TRP A 67 -34.46 -9.34 -0.23
N ASP A 68 -34.56 -9.58 -1.54
CA ASP A 68 -35.79 -9.51 -2.30
C ASP A 68 -36.07 -10.91 -2.86
N ASN A 69 -37.07 -11.58 -2.27
CA ASN A 69 -37.59 -12.86 -2.70
C ASN A 69 -39.04 -12.69 -3.16
N ASP A 70 -39.50 -13.59 -4.02
CA ASP A 70 -40.88 -13.58 -4.52
C ASP A 70 -41.90 -14.03 -3.47
N ASP A 71 -41.46 -14.75 -2.42
CA ASP A 71 -42.29 -15.13 -1.27
C ASP A 71 -42.20 -14.09 -0.14
N ASP A 72 -43.33 -13.42 0.12
CA ASP A 72 -43.45 -12.34 1.12
C ASP A 72 -43.15 -12.80 2.56
N ASP A 73 -43.49 -14.04 2.93
CA ASP A 73 -43.33 -14.54 4.30
C ASP A 73 -41.87 -14.93 4.57
N GLU A 74 -41.23 -15.58 3.62
CA GLU A 74 -39.79 -15.88 3.68
C GLU A 74 -38.95 -14.59 3.66
N GLN A 75 -39.34 -13.61 2.84
CA GLN A 75 -38.69 -12.30 2.79
C GLN A 75 -38.78 -11.58 4.15
N ARG A 76 -39.96 -11.57 4.78
CA ARG A 76 -40.15 -10.96 6.11
C ARG A 76 -39.31 -11.65 7.17
N LEU A 77 -39.24 -12.98 7.16
CA LEU A 77 -38.43 -13.75 8.11
C LEU A 77 -36.93 -13.46 7.93
N TYR A 78 -36.46 -13.43 6.68
CA TYR A 78 -35.06 -13.14 6.36
C TYR A 78 -34.66 -11.73 6.80
N ARG A 79 -35.49 -10.71 6.52
CA ARG A 79 -35.25 -9.32 6.94
C ARG A 79 -35.27 -9.16 8.46
N LYS A 80 -36.10 -9.93 9.17
CA LYS A 80 -36.15 -9.95 10.64
C LYS A 80 -34.86 -10.52 11.25
N ASN A 81 -34.33 -11.59 10.64
CA ASN A 81 -33.08 -12.21 11.08
C ASN A 81 -31.85 -11.36 10.71
N ASN A 82 -31.88 -10.69 9.55
CA ASN A 82 -30.76 -9.92 9.01
C ASN A 82 -30.96 -8.40 9.10
N LYS A 83 -31.03 -7.87 10.32
CA LYS A 83 -31.24 -6.43 10.58
C LYS A 83 -30.23 -5.51 9.90
N LYS A 84 -28.99 -5.97 9.72
CA LYS A 84 -27.90 -5.22 9.05
C LYS A 84 -28.15 -4.99 7.56
N GLY A 85 -29.04 -5.76 6.93
CA GLY A 85 -29.26 -5.65 5.48
C GLY A 85 -29.92 -4.34 5.05
N TYR A 86 -30.75 -3.73 5.91
CA TYR A 86 -31.32 -2.40 5.63
C TYR A 86 -30.24 -1.34 5.43
N ASP A 87 -29.21 -1.36 6.28
CA ASP A 87 -28.07 -0.45 6.17
C ASP A 87 -27.23 -0.74 4.93
N ILE A 88 -26.99 -2.02 4.63
CA ILE A 88 -26.20 -2.46 3.49
C ILE A 88 -26.85 -2.00 2.19
N ILE A 89 -28.16 -2.21 2.04
CA ILE A 89 -28.88 -1.90 0.80
C ILE A 89 -29.12 -0.41 0.64
N LYS A 90 -29.20 0.33 1.75
CA LYS A 90 -29.20 1.79 1.70
C LYS A 90 -27.83 2.35 1.28
N LYS A 91 -26.72 1.72 1.67
CA LYS A 91 -25.37 2.23 1.43
C LYS A 91 -24.76 1.77 0.10
N TYR A 92 -25.02 0.52 -0.31
CA TYR A 92 -24.34 -0.15 -1.41
C TYR A 92 -25.29 -0.52 -2.55
N ILE A 93 -24.75 -0.58 -3.76
CA ILE A 93 -25.34 -1.24 -4.93
C ILE A 93 -24.43 -2.40 -5.28
N VAL A 94 -24.99 -3.59 -5.44
CA VAL A 94 -24.26 -4.76 -5.93
C VAL A 94 -24.68 -5.00 -7.37
N HIS A 95 -23.70 -5.11 -8.27
CA HIS A 95 -23.90 -5.48 -9.67
C HIS A 95 -23.39 -6.90 -9.90
N ARG A 96 -24.16 -7.72 -10.62
CA ARG A 96 -23.67 -9.00 -11.16
C ARG A 96 -22.94 -8.74 -12.47
N VAL A 97 -21.71 -9.20 -12.57
CA VAL A 97 -20.82 -9.07 -13.73
C VAL A 97 -20.37 -10.46 -14.12
N LYS A 98 -20.46 -10.81 -15.40
CA LYS A 98 -19.96 -12.11 -15.88
C LYS A 98 -18.46 -12.03 -16.12
N SER A 99 -17.73 -12.98 -15.54
CA SER A 99 -16.32 -13.19 -15.84
C SER A 99 -16.14 -13.68 -17.28
N ALA A 100 -14.94 -13.53 -17.84
CA ALA A 100 -14.58 -14.12 -19.14
C ALA A 100 -14.75 -15.65 -19.15
N SER A 101 -14.65 -16.29 -17.98
CA SER A 101 -14.89 -17.73 -17.78
C SER A 101 -16.37 -18.10 -17.63
N GLY A 102 -17.29 -17.13 -17.66
CA GLY A 102 -18.73 -17.33 -17.49
C GLY A 102 -19.22 -17.41 -16.04
N GLU A 103 -18.33 -17.27 -15.06
CA GLU A 103 -18.67 -17.22 -13.64
C GLU A 103 -19.28 -15.87 -13.24
N ASP A 104 -20.25 -15.89 -12.32
CA ASP A 104 -20.86 -14.67 -11.78
C ASP A 104 -19.93 -14.01 -10.75
N LEU A 105 -19.42 -12.82 -11.09
CA LEU A 105 -18.69 -11.93 -10.21
C LEU A 105 -19.62 -10.84 -9.68
N PHE A 106 -19.30 -10.31 -8.50
CA PHE A 106 -20.08 -9.24 -7.87
C PHE A 106 -19.22 -7.99 -7.75
N GLN A 107 -19.77 -6.86 -8.18
CA GLN A 107 -19.16 -5.55 -8.05
C GLN A 107 -19.97 -4.69 -7.10
N ILE A 108 -19.36 -4.25 -6.00
CA ILE A 108 -20.02 -3.43 -4.97
C ILE A 108 -19.65 -1.96 -5.17
N THR A 109 -20.64 -1.09 -5.31
CA THR A 109 -20.47 0.36 -5.40
C THR A 109 -21.21 1.08 -4.28
N VAL A 110 -20.75 2.27 -3.89
CA VAL A 110 -21.40 3.13 -2.89
C VAL A 110 -22.45 4.02 -3.58
N LYS A 111 -23.70 4.03 -3.07
CA LYS A 111 -24.81 4.83 -3.63
C LYS A 111 -24.54 6.34 -3.59
N GLU A 112 -24.10 6.83 -2.44
CA GLU A 112 -23.78 8.24 -2.21
C GLU A 112 -22.32 8.36 -1.80
N PRO A 113 -21.39 8.48 -2.77
CA PRO A 113 -19.99 8.72 -2.45
C PRO A 113 -19.87 10.07 -1.71
N SER A 114 -19.04 10.09 -0.66
CA SER A 114 -18.73 11.35 0.02
C SER A 114 -18.13 12.34 -0.99
N LYS A 115 -18.45 13.64 -0.86
CA LYS A 115 -17.86 14.72 -1.70
C LYS A 115 -16.32 14.74 -1.74
N LYS A 116 -15.65 14.06 -0.78
CA LYS A 116 -14.20 13.93 -0.67
C LYS A 116 -13.64 12.61 -1.24
N ALA A 117 -14.48 11.61 -1.51
CA ALA A 117 -14.09 10.31 -2.05
C ALA A 117 -14.37 10.31 -3.56
N GLY A 118 -13.33 10.24 -4.38
CA GLY A 118 -13.46 10.35 -5.84
C GLY A 118 -14.02 9.11 -6.52
N GLY A 119 -14.02 7.95 -5.84
CA GLY A 119 -14.42 6.66 -6.40
C GLY A 119 -15.65 6.07 -5.73
N THR A 120 -16.36 5.22 -6.45
CA THR A 120 -17.57 4.52 -5.98
C THR A 120 -17.31 3.04 -5.70
N LEU A 121 -16.25 2.45 -6.26
CA LEU A 121 -16.00 1.01 -6.20
C LEU A 121 -15.44 0.60 -4.84
N MET A 122 -16.00 -0.47 -4.28
CA MET A 122 -15.50 -1.15 -3.08
C MET A 122 -14.76 -2.42 -3.47
N VAL A 123 -13.79 -2.82 -2.65
CA VAL A 123 -12.92 -3.97 -2.90
C VAL A 123 -12.65 -4.73 -1.60
N PRO A 124 -12.57 -6.07 -1.60
CA PRO A 124 -12.15 -6.80 -0.40
C PRO A 124 -10.69 -6.53 -0.03
N SER A 125 -10.37 -6.63 1.27
CA SER A 125 -9.00 -6.43 1.81
C SER A 125 -7.90 -7.22 1.08
N VAL A 126 -8.23 -8.40 0.52
CA VAL A 126 -7.30 -9.29 -0.18
C VAL A 126 -6.77 -8.64 -1.46
N GLU A 127 -7.62 -7.92 -2.19
CA GLU A 127 -7.29 -7.33 -3.50
C GLU A 127 -6.64 -5.94 -3.39
N ILE A 128 -6.71 -5.30 -2.23
CA ILE A 128 -6.16 -3.94 -2.01
C ILE A 128 -4.66 -3.88 -2.37
N PHE A 129 -3.89 -4.91 -2.02
CA PHE A 129 -2.46 -4.96 -2.34
C PHE A 129 -2.22 -4.95 -3.85
N ASP A 130 -2.91 -5.81 -4.59
CA ASP A 130 -2.71 -5.96 -6.03
C ASP A 130 -3.11 -4.69 -6.79
N ILE A 131 -4.17 -4.00 -6.35
CA ILE A 131 -4.59 -2.72 -6.92
C ILE A 131 -3.53 -1.64 -6.69
N ILE A 132 -3.04 -1.49 -5.46
CA ILE A 132 -2.01 -0.48 -5.17
C ILE A 132 -0.72 -0.83 -5.94
N TYR A 133 -0.36 -2.11 -6.02
CA TYR A 133 0.80 -2.59 -6.76
C TYR A 133 0.70 -2.21 -8.24
N HIS A 134 -0.41 -2.53 -8.90
CA HIS A 134 -0.63 -2.17 -10.30
C HIS A 134 -0.57 -0.66 -10.52
N ALA A 135 -1.34 0.13 -9.76
CA ALA A 135 -1.38 1.58 -9.88
C ALA A 135 -0.03 2.25 -9.62
N HIS A 136 0.75 1.72 -8.68
CA HIS A 136 2.07 2.24 -8.35
C HIS A 136 3.12 1.91 -9.42
N SER A 137 3.07 0.69 -9.98
CA SER A 137 3.93 0.28 -11.09
C SER A 137 3.59 1.01 -12.39
N GLU A 138 2.30 1.17 -12.71
CA GLU A 138 1.81 1.88 -13.90
C GLU A 138 2.28 3.35 -13.94
N LYS A 139 2.29 4.01 -12.79
CA LYS A 139 2.81 5.39 -12.67
C LYS A 139 4.33 5.48 -12.59
N GLY A 140 5.06 4.37 -12.67
CA GLY A 140 6.53 4.38 -12.61
C GLY A 140 7.08 4.68 -11.22
N HIS A 141 6.53 4.05 -10.18
CA HIS A 141 7.04 4.14 -8.80
C HIS A 141 7.04 5.56 -8.20
N MET A 142 6.04 6.38 -8.56
CA MET A 142 5.86 7.70 -7.95
C MET A 142 5.54 7.65 -6.46
N LYS A 143 5.67 8.78 -5.76
CA LYS A 143 5.38 8.92 -4.33
C LYS A 143 3.90 8.60 -4.01
N SER A 144 3.57 8.45 -2.72
CA SER A 144 2.25 8.02 -2.28
C SER A 144 1.09 8.91 -2.73
N THR A 145 1.26 10.24 -2.77
CA THR A 145 0.19 11.19 -3.12
C THR A 145 -0.30 11.04 -4.56
N PRO A 146 0.55 11.03 -5.60
CA PRO A 146 0.08 10.79 -6.97
C PRO A 146 -0.51 9.39 -7.16
N THR A 147 0.03 8.35 -6.52
CA THR A 147 -0.57 7.01 -6.55
C THR A 147 -1.96 7.00 -5.91
N TYR A 148 -2.13 7.65 -4.76
CA TYR A 148 -3.43 7.75 -4.09
C TYR A 148 -4.44 8.52 -4.94
N LYS A 149 -4.04 9.63 -5.57
CA LYS A 149 -4.92 10.40 -6.46
C LYS A 149 -5.44 9.58 -7.65
N LEU A 150 -4.66 8.64 -8.15
CA LEU A 150 -5.10 7.73 -9.21
C LEU A 150 -6.14 6.74 -8.66
N ILE A 151 -5.83 6.09 -7.53
CA ILE A 151 -6.65 5.05 -6.94
C ILE A 151 -7.98 5.59 -6.42
N CYS A 152 -7.97 6.79 -5.81
CA CYS A 152 -9.15 7.36 -5.17
C CYS A 152 -10.19 7.87 -6.17
N VAL A 153 -9.91 7.86 -7.48
CA VAL A 153 -10.89 8.18 -8.54
C VAL A 153 -11.77 6.97 -8.85
N THR A 154 -11.25 5.75 -8.69
CA THR A 154 -12.00 4.51 -8.94
C THR A 154 -12.51 3.89 -7.65
N TYR A 155 -11.66 3.81 -6.62
CA TYR A 155 -11.93 3.08 -5.40
C TYR A 155 -12.27 3.99 -4.21
N ASN A 156 -13.24 3.58 -3.40
CA ASN A 156 -13.70 4.34 -2.24
C ASN A 156 -13.05 3.91 -0.92
N ASN A 157 -12.81 2.61 -0.76
CA ASN A 157 -12.37 2.03 0.51
C ASN A 157 -10.85 2.07 0.74
N ILE A 158 -10.05 2.37 -0.28
CA ILE A 158 -8.59 2.43 -0.14
C ILE A 158 -8.20 3.78 0.45
N THR A 159 -7.48 3.77 1.57
CA THR A 159 -7.10 5.00 2.29
C THR A 159 -5.70 5.48 1.91
N GLU A 160 -5.45 6.80 1.99
CA GLU A 160 -4.14 7.37 1.71
C GLU A 160 -3.03 6.77 2.60
N ASN A 161 -3.36 6.41 3.85
CA ASN A 161 -2.39 5.75 4.73
C ASN A 161 -1.96 4.38 4.20
N GLN A 162 -2.88 3.59 3.64
CA GLN A 162 -2.53 2.28 3.07
C GLN A 162 -1.55 2.45 1.90
N VAL A 163 -1.79 3.42 1.01
CA VAL A 163 -0.87 3.77 -0.08
C VAL A 163 0.48 4.27 0.45
N LYS A 164 0.48 5.10 1.51
CA LYS A 164 1.70 5.55 2.19
C LYS A 164 2.52 4.36 2.73
N GLN A 165 1.89 3.44 3.45
CA GLN A 165 2.57 2.24 3.97
C GLN A 165 3.10 1.35 2.84
N PHE A 166 2.34 1.21 1.75
CA PHE A 166 2.78 0.48 0.57
C PHE A 166 4.06 1.08 -0.05
N CYS A 167 4.08 2.40 -0.31
CA CYS A 167 5.24 3.07 -0.89
C CYS A 167 6.48 3.02 0.03
N LEU A 168 6.29 2.96 1.35
CA LEU A 168 7.39 2.79 2.31
C LEU A 168 8.06 1.42 2.19
N LEU A 169 7.27 0.38 1.88
CA LEU A 169 7.73 -1.00 1.81
C LEU A 169 8.13 -1.43 0.40
N CYS A 170 7.83 -0.63 -0.63
CA CYS A 170 8.14 -0.96 -2.03
C CYS A 170 9.65 -1.20 -2.22
N PRO A 171 10.07 -2.40 -2.67
CA PRO A 171 11.49 -2.73 -2.86
C PRO A 171 12.20 -1.82 -3.88
N VAL A 172 11.50 -1.43 -4.95
CA VAL A 172 12.06 -0.56 -6.00
C VAL A 172 12.30 0.85 -5.46
N CYS A 173 11.30 1.45 -4.81
CA CYS A 173 11.45 2.78 -4.21
C CYS A 173 12.48 2.80 -3.09
N SER A 174 12.53 1.75 -2.26
CA SER A 174 13.47 1.65 -1.14
C SER A 174 14.92 1.56 -1.61
N ARG A 175 15.18 0.83 -2.70
CA ARG A 175 16.52 0.75 -3.31
C ARG A 175 16.93 2.07 -3.96
N ALA A 176 16.00 2.73 -4.67
CA ALA A 176 16.29 4.00 -5.34
C ALA A 176 16.51 5.15 -4.35
N ASN A 177 15.76 5.18 -3.26
CA ASN A 177 15.80 6.22 -2.23
C ASN A 177 15.94 5.59 -0.83
N PRO A 178 17.14 5.10 -0.46
CA PRO A 178 17.36 4.50 0.83
C PRO A 178 17.14 5.54 1.93
N ARG A 179 16.32 5.19 2.93
CA ARG A 179 16.12 6.02 4.12
C ARG A 179 17.32 5.86 5.03
N ILE A 180 18.32 6.71 4.85
CA ILE A 180 19.47 6.78 5.74
C ILE A 180 18.97 7.35 7.07
N LYS A 181 19.00 6.54 8.13
CA LYS A 181 18.75 7.03 9.49
C LYS A 181 19.77 8.11 9.77
N LYS A 182 19.33 9.26 10.31
CA LYS A 182 20.25 10.30 10.77
C LYS A 182 21.16 9.65 11.80
N GLN A 183 22.45 9.58 11.52
CA GLN A 183 23.41 9.10 12.49
C GLN A 183 23.50 10.12 13.64
N LEU A 184 23.80 9.64 14.84
CA LEU A 184 24.00 10.43 16.06
C LEU A 184 25.27 11.30 16.03
N GLY A 185 25.73 11.71 14.84
CA GLY A 185 26.90 12.55 14.64
C GLY A 185 26.68 14.00 15.07
N ALA A 186 27.73 14.80 14.94
CA ALA A 186 27.72 16.22 15.31
C ALA A 186 26.74 17.01 14.42
N LEU A 187 25.50 17.17 14.89
CA LEU A 187 24.47 18.00 14.25
C LEU A 187 24.86 19.49 14.19
N LYS A 188 25.82 19.89 15.04
CA LYS A 188 26.33 21.25 15.16
C LYS A 188 27.83 21.26 14.85
N PRO A 189 28.32 22.25 14.10
CA PRO A 189 29.75 22.47 13.95
C PRO A 189 30.41 22.63 15.33
N ILE A 190 31.63 22.11 15.47
CA ILE A 190 32.38 22.25 16.72
C ILE A 190 32.88 23.69 16.81
N ARG A 191 32.44 24.42 17.83
CA ARG A 191 32.79 25.83 18.03
C ARG A 191 34.05 25.94 18.88
N SER A 192 34.96 26.80 18.45
CA SER A 192 36.14 27.24 19.20
C SER A 192 35.97 28.71 19.59
N TYR A 193 36.33 29.08 20.83
CA TYR A 193 36.03 30.40 21.39
C TYR A 193 37.26 31.29 21.56
N ARG A 194 38.46 30.74 21.40
CA ARG A 194 39.72 31.46 21.49
C ARG A 194 40.52 31.36 20.19
N PHE A 195 41.42 32.31 19.98
CA PHE A 195 42.37 32.25 18.88
C PHE A 195 43.31 31.05 19.08
N LEU A 196 43.55 30.27 18.02
CA LEU A 196 44.33 29.03 18.02
C LEU A 196 43.79 27.88 18.91
N ASP A 197 42.52 27.97 19.33
CA ASP A 197 41.85 26.93 20.13
C ASP A 197 41.58 25.65 19.34
N ARG A 198 41.49 25.77 18.00
CA ARG A 198 41.39 24.63 17.09
C ARG A 198 41.93 24.99 15.70
N CYS A 199 42.65 24.05 15.09
CA CYS A 199 42.91 24.03 13.66
C CYS A 199 42.30 22.77 13.04
N GLN A 200 41.83 22.88 11.80
CA GLN A 200 41.49 21.74 10.96
C GLN A 200 42.55 21.67 9.88
N VAL A 201 43.23 20.53 9.78
CA VAL A 201 44.27 20.29 8.77
C VAL A 201 43.73 19.21 7.85
N ASP A 202 43.48 19.58 6.61
CA ASP A 202 43.09 18.66 5.55
C ASP A 202 44.27 18.46 4.61
N LEU A 203 44.62 17.19 4.33
CA LEU A 203 45.63 16.85 3.33
C LEU A 203 44.94 16.67 1.99
N ILE A 204 45.39 17.44 1.00
CA ILE A 204 44.91 17.35 -0.38
C ILE A 204 46.08 16.96 -1.28
N ASP A 205 45.87 15.97 -2.14
CA ASP A 205 46.88 15.50 -3.06
C ASP A 205 46.90 16.32 -4.35
N PHE A 206 47.86 17.24 -4.46
CA PHE A 206 48.00 18.08 -5.66
C PHE A 206 48.60 17.38 -6.88
N ARG A 207 48.78 16.06 -6.87
CA ARG A 207 49.18 15.32 -8.07
C ARG A 207 48.14 15.49 -9.17
N LYS A 208 48.61 15.94 -10.33
CA LYS A 208 47.75 16.29 -11.46
C LYS A 208 47.65 15.11 -12.41
N ARG A 209 46.43 14.61 -12.65
CA ARG A 209 46.17 13.61 -13.68
C ARG A 209 45.47 14.25 -14.88
N ARG A 210 46.01 14.05 -16.08
CA ARG A 210 45.30 14.39 -17.32
C ARG A 210 44.29 13.28 -17.62
N MET A 211 43.00 13.60 -17.62
CA MET A 211 41.94 12.65 -17.94
C MET A 211 40.86 13.37 -18.75
N PRO A 212 40.29 12.73 -19.80
CA PRO A 212 39.14 13.28 -20.51
C PRO A 212 37.95 13.44 -19.55
N ASN A 213 37.23 14.54 -19.69
CA ASN A 213 35.94 14.72 -19.03
C ASN A 213 34.84 13.91 -19.76
N VAL A 214 33.59 14.01 -19.28
CA VAL A 214 32.41 13.33 -19.85
C VAL A 214 32.19 13.67 -21.34
N TYR A 215 32.77 14.78 -21.83
CA TYR A 215 32.70 15.24 -23.22
C TYR A 215 33.98 14.99 -24.02
N GLY A 216 34.92 14.19 -23.51
CA GLY A 216 36.17 13.84 -24.19
C GLY A 216 37.27 14.91 -24.17
N VAL A 217 37.03 16.08 -23.56
CA VAL A 217 38.03 17.15 -23.45
C VAL A 217 39.02 16.82 -22.33
N THR A 218 40.32 16.82 -22.65
CA THR A 218 41.36 16.51 -21.66
C THR A 218 41.49 17.64 -20.64
N MET A 219 41.10 17.35 -19.39
CA MET A 219 41.25 18.25 -18.26
C MET A 219 42.33 17.73 -17.31
N ARG A 220 42.82 18.61 -16.44
CA ARG A 220 43.90 18.34 -15.49
C ARG A 220 43.28 18.32 -14.09
N TRP A 221 42.98 17.12 -13.61
CA TRP A 221 42.29 16.90 -12.34
C TRP A 221 43.30 16.85 -11.20
N VAL A 222 42.93 17.47 -10.08
CA VAL A 222 43.57 17.28 -8.76
C VAL A 222 42.90 16.07 -8.13
N LEU A 223 43.67 15.13 -7.59
CA LEU A 223 43.19 13.88 -7.03
C LEU A 223 42.77 14.04 -5.55
#